data_AF-A0A9E3HUN1-F1
#
_entry.id   AF-A0A9E3HUN1-F1
#
_cell.length_a   1.000
_cell.length_b   1.000
_cell.length_c   1.000
_cell.angle_alpha   90.00
_cell.angle_beta   90.00
_cell.angle_gamma   90.00
#
_symmetry.space_group_name_H-M   'P 1'
#
loop_
_entity.id
_entity.type
_entity.pdbx_description
1 polymer ?
#
loop_
_entity_poly.entity_id
_entity_poly.type
_entity_poly.pdbx_seq_one_letter_code
_entity_poly.pdbx_strand_id
1 'polypeptide(L)' 'MACDNQRDNLAMCNCSYEPCPRKGKCCECLAYHRRNGELPACYFTDSQERTYNRSISFFIAQNG' A
#
# COMPACT_ATOMS: atom_id res chain seq x y z
N MET A 1 13.64 -6.52 -12.47
CA MET A 1 12.50 -7.09 -13.22
C MET A 1 11.63 -5.93 -13.66
N ALA A 2 11.26 -5.84 -14.94
CA ALA A 2 10.28 -4.85 -15.37
C ALA A 2 8.91 -5.18 -14.76
N CYS A 3 8.10 -4.16 -14.46
CA CYS A 3 6.72 -4.34 -14.00
C CYS A 3 5.79 -3.76 -15.07
N ASP A 4 5.20 -4.63 -15.89
CA ASP A 4 4.41 -4.22 -17.07
C ASP A 4 3.22 -3.34 -16.68
N ASN A 5 2.61 -3.61 -15.52
CA ASN A 5 1.47 -2.87 -15.00
C ASN A 5 1.85 -1.65 -14.15
N GLN A 6 3.12 -1.24 -14.09
CA GLN A 6 3.55 -0.18 -13.16
C GLN A 6 2.80 1.13 -13.36
N ARG A 7 2.57 1.53 -14.62
CA ARG A 7 1.86 2.77 -14.95
C ARG A 7 0.40 2.74 -14.49
N ASP A 8 -0.29 1.62 -14.72
CA ASP A 8 -1.69 1.48 -14.35
C ASP A 8 -1.84 1.32 -12.82
N ASN A 9 -0.91 0.61 -12.18
CA ASN A 9 -0.83 0.53 -10.72
C ASN A 9 -0.57 1.91 -10.08
N LEU A 10 0.26 2.77 -10.70
CA LEU A 10 0.50 4.14 -10.21
C LEU A 10 -0.78 4.96 -10.20
N ALA A 11 -1.67 4.78 -11.19
CA ALA A 11 -2.94 5.49 -11.26
C ALA A 11 -3.92 5.09 -10.14
N MET A 12 -3.80 3.87 -9.61
CA MET A 12 -4.65 3.36 -8.52
C MET A 12 -3.99 3.44 -7.14
N CYS A 13 -2.69 3.72 -7.06
CA CYS A 13 -1.96 3.69 -5.81
C CYS A 13 -2.17 4.96 -5.00
N ASN A 14 -2.88 4.85 -3.88
CA ASN A 14 -3.12 5.95 -2.96
C ASN A 14 -2.07 6.09 -1.84
N CYS A 15 -0.90 5.46 -1.97
CA CYS A 15 0.14 5.56 -0.94
C CYS A 15 0.53 7.02 -0.69
N SER A 16 0.29 7.46 0.55
CA SER A 16 0.44 8.85 0.98
C SER A 16 1.89 9.24 1.32
N TYR A 17 2.77 8.25 1.49
CA TYR A 17 4.19 8.46 1.79
C TYR A 17 4.97 8.90 0.54
N GLU A 18 5.67 10.02 0.62
CA GLU A 18 6.49 10.56 -0.47
C GLU A 18 7.84 11.07 0.07
N PRO A 19 8.98 10.63 -0.52
CA PRO A 19 9.11 9.75 -1.67
C PRO A 19 8.94 8.25 -1.34
N CYS A 20 8.08 7.53 -2.08
CA CYS A 20 7.94 6.07 -1.96
C CYS A 20 8.65 5.35 -3.12
N PRO A 21 9.77 4.64 -2.88
CA PRO A 21 10.55 4.01 -3.95
C PRO A 21 9.86 2.79 -4.61
N ARG A 22 8.77 2.30 -4.01
CA ARG A 22 8.04 1.09 -4.45
C ARG A 22 6.69 1.41 -5.10
N LYS A 23 6.30 2.69 -5.17
CA LYS A 23 4.99 3.12 -5.66
C LYS A 23 4.73 2.57 -7.08
N GLY A 24 3.57 1.94 -7.28
CA GLY A 24 3.21 1.25 -8.52
C GLY A 24 3.82 -0.14 -8.74
N LYS A 25 4.75 -0.59 -7.90
CA LYS A 25 5.38 -1.93 -7.99
C LYS A 25 4.78 -2.86 -6.93
N CYS A 26 3.59 -3.39 -7.19
CA CYS A 26 2.79 -4.13 -6.19
C CYS A 26 3.54 -5.29 -5.50
N CYS A 27 4.34 -6.06 -6.24
CA CYS A 27 5.14 -7.14 -5.65
C CYS A 27 6.16 -6.63 -4.62
N GLU A 28 6.82 -5.49 -4.90
CA GLU A 28 7.78 -4.87 -3.98
C GLU A 28 7.06 -4.23 -2.77
N CYS A 29 5.92 -3.57 -2.99
CA CYS A 29 5.07 -3.03 -1.92
C CYS A 29 4.62 -4.13 -0.95
N LEU A 30 4.04 -5.22 -1.49
CA LEU A 30 3.53 -6.34 -0.70
C LEU A 30 4.66 -6.99 0.10
N ALA A 31 5.81 -7.26 -0.53
CA ALA A 31 6.96 -7.86 0.16
C ALA A 31 7.52 -6.95 1.26
N TYR A 32 7.50 -5.62 1.08
CA TYR A 32 7.93 -4.67 2.09
C TYR A 32 6.95 -4.63 3.28
N HIS A 33 5.68 -4.34 3.04
CA HIS A 33 4.70 -4.20 4.11
C HIS A 33 4.46 -5.52 4.87
N ARG A 34 4.46 -6.66 4.17
CA ARG A 34 4.37 -7.98 4.82
C ARG A 34 5.47 -8.22 5.84
N ARG A 35 6.71 -7.79 5.56
CA ARG A 35 7.84 -7.94 6.51
C ARG A 35 7.67 -7.07 7.76
N ASN A 36 6.85 -6.02 7.67
CA ASN A 36 6.55 -5.11 8.77
C ASN A 36 5.24 -5.45 9.49
N GLY A 37 4.54 -6.54 9.11
CA GLY A 37 3.21 -6.85 9.65
C GLY A 37 2.10 -5.90 9.18
N GLU A 38 2.30 -5.29 8.01
CA GLU A 38 1.42 -4.27 7.43
C GLU A 38 0.79 -4.75 6.11
N LEU A 39 -0.27 -4.06 5.71
CA LEU A 39 -0.83 -4.13 4.35
C LEU A 39 -0.42 -2.88 3.53
N PRO A 40 -0.29 -3.01 2.19
CA PRO A 40 -0.11 -1.85 1.32
C PRO A 40 -1.26 -0.86 1.39
N ALA A 41 -0.98 0.39 1.03
CA ALA A 41 -1.95 1.49 0.98
C ALA A 41 -3.26 1.15 0.23
N CYS A 42 -3.18 0.34 -0.84
CA CYS A 42 -4.33 -0.02 -1.66
C CYS A 42 -5.39 -0.88 -0.94
N TYR A 43 -5.13 -1.32 0.30
CA TYR A 43 -6.13 -1.97 1.16
C TYR A 43 -6.92 -0.98 2.03
N PHE A 44 -6.58 0.31 1.97
CA PHE A 44 -7.13 1.37 2.80
C PHE A 44 -7.74 2.46 1.93
N THR A 45 -8.79 3.13 2.43
CA THR A 45 -9.27 4.37 1.84
C THR A 45 -8.24 5.49 1.99
N ASP A 46 -8.37 6.56 1.21
CA ASP A 46 -7.45 7.71 1.32
C ASP A 46 -7.46 8.37 2.71
N SER A 47 -8.57 8.29 3.45
CA SER A 47 -8.63 8.79 4.83
C SER A 47 -7.91 7.86 5.80
N GLN A 48 -8.07 6.55 5.64
CA GLN A 48 -7.39 5.53 6.45
C GLN A 48 -5.86 5.55 6.20
N GLU A 49 -5.42 5.56 4.94
CA GLU A 49 -4.00 5.57 4.57
C GLU A 49 -3.26 6.82 5.06
N ARG A 50 -3.95 7.98 5.18
CA ARG A 50 -3.38 9.21 5.75
C ARG A 50 -3.10 9.13 7.25
N THR A 51 -3.66 8.15 7.96
CA THR A 51 -3.34 7.89 9.37
C THR A 51 -2.01 7.17 9.54
N TYR A 52 -1.46 6.62 8.46
CA TYR A 52 -0.27 5.77 8.43
C TYR A 52 -0.38 4.47 9.24
N ASN A 53 -1.53 4.18 9.85
CA ASN A 53 -1.77 2.91 10.52
C ASN A 53 -2.08 1.82 9.50
N ARG A 54 -1.05 1.14 9.01
CA ARG A 54 -1.16 0.08 8.01
C ARG A 54 -1.21 -1.32 8.61
N SER A 55 -1.46 -1.43 9.91
CA SER A 55 -1.50 -2.71 10.61
C SER A 55 -2.67 -3.58 10.14
N ILE A 56 -2.47 -4.90 10.16
CA ILE A 56 -3.53 -5.87 9.84
C ILE A 56 -4.71 -5.74 10.82
N SER A 57 -4.44 -5.46 12.09
CA SER A 57 -5.48 -5.24 13.10
C SER A 57 -6.33 -4.01 12.79
N PHE A 58 -5.72 -2.91 12.35
CA PHE A 58 -6.48 -1.73 11.90
C PHE A 58 -7.34 -2.05 10.68
N PHE A 59 -6.80 -2.77 9.69
CA PHE A 59 -7.59 -3.21 8.54
C PHE A 59 -8.81 -4.04 8.95
N ILE A 60 -8.65 -5.02 9.85
CA ILE A 60 -9.76 -5.84 10.34
C ILE A 60 -10.79 -4.98 11.10
N ALA A 61 -10.34 -4.07 11.97
CA ALA A 61 -11.25 -3.23 12.76
C ALA A 61 -12.09 -2.25 11.92
N GLN A 62 -11.62 -1.89 10.72
CA GLN A 62 -12.34 -0.97 9.82
C GLN A 62 -13.20 -1.68 8.77
N ASN A 63 -13.04 -3.00 8.58
CA ASN A 63 -13.68 -3.77 7.50
C ASN A 63 -14.38 -5.06 7.99
N GLY A 64 -14.38 -5.34 9.29
CA GLY A 64 -15.14 -6.43 9.91
C GLY A 64 -16.52 -5.98 10.35
#